data_AF-A0A2W5QJM3-F1
#
_entry.id   AF-A0A2W5QJM3-F1
#
_cell.length_a   1.000
_cell.length_b   1.000
_cell.length_c   1.000
_cell.angle_alpha   90.00
_cell.angle_beta   90.00
_cell.angle_gamma   90.00
#
_symmetry.space_group_name_H-M   'P 1'
#
loop_
_entity.id
_entity.type
_entity.pdbx_description
1 polymer ?
#
loop_
_entity_poly.entity_id
_entity_poly.type
_entity_poly.pdbx_seq_one_letter_code
_entity_poly.pdbx_strand_id
1 'polypeptide(L)'
;MRKLCAAMSIAMAMAGGVALAQEDTIEEMASEAEVASVNETIAKIGCEAEEVEKESPTLFELDDAECAIGQYDIKLDENFNIISMTRDE
;
A
#
# COMPACT_ATOMS: atom_id res chain seq x y z
N MET A 1 -24.53 -50.84 16.72
CA MET A 1 -25.55 -51.35 15.77
C MET A 1 -25.42 -50.58 14.46
N ARG A 2 -25.56 -51.27 13.32
CA ARG A 2 -25.49 -50.80 11.90
C ARG A 2 -24.09 -50.33 11.46
N LYS A 3 -23.26 -51.11 10.75
CA LYS A 3 -23.33 -51.78 9.43
C LYS A 3 -23.50 -50.83 8.22
N LEU A 4 -22.42 -50.81 7.41
CA LEU A 4 -22.30 -50.76 5.95
C LEU A 4 -22.42 -49.43 5.17
N CYS A 5 -21.28 -49.10 4.54
CA CYS A 5 -21.01 -48.98 3.09
C CYS A 5 -21.86 -48.07 2.17
N ALA A 6 -21.11 -47.34 1.33
CA ALA A 6 -21.26 -47.18 -0.12
C ALA A 6 -21.31 -45.71 -0.60
N ALA A 7 -20.48 -45.45 -1.59
CA ALA A 7 -20.27 -44.20 -2.30
C ALA A 7 -21.51 -43.71 -3.07
N MET A 8 -21.58 -42.40 -3.29
CA MET A 8 -22.34 -41.84 -4.41
C MET A 8 -21.64 -40.55 -4.86
N SER A 9 -20.96 -40.63 -6.00
CA SER A 9 -20.44 -39.47 -6.72
C SER A 9 -21.61 -38.59 -7.16
N ILE A 10 -21.53 -37.28 -6.91
CA ILE A 10 -22.28 -36.27 -7.68
C ILE A 10 -21.29 -35.17 -8.02
N ALA A 11 -20.89 -35.18 -9.29
CA ALA A 11 -20.28 -34.02 -9.92
C ALA A 11 -21.36 -33.00 -10.29
N MET A 12 -20.91 -31.74 -10.35
CA MET A 12 -21.46 -30.63 -11.15
C MET A 12 -22.62 -29.81 -10.55
N ALA A 13 -22.31 -28.58 -10.15
CA ALA A 13 -22.78 -27.38 -10.86
C ALA A 13 -22.10 -26.13 -10.26
N MET A 14 -21.50 -25.33 -11.13
CA MET A 14 -20.87 -24.04 -10.82
C MET A 14 -21.89 -23.11 -10.18
N ALA A 15 -21.71 -22.80 -8.89
CA ALA A 15 -22.44 -21.72 -8.23
C ALA A 15 -21.71 -20.41 -8.52
N GLY A 16 -22.34 -19.58 -9.35
CA GLY A 16 -21.99 -18.18 -9.51
C GLY A 16 -22.14 -17.45 -8.18
N GLY A 17 -21.05 -16.84 -7.76
CA GLY A 17 -20.95 -15.97 -6.61
C GLY A 17 -19.53 -15.46 -6.61
N VAL A 18 -19.29 -14.35 -7.30
CA VAL A 18 -18.02 -13.63 -7.22
C VAL A 18 -17.94 -13.14 -5.77
N ALA A 19 -17.30 -13.94 -4.92
CA ALA A 19 -16.86 -13.48 -3.63
C ALA A 19 -15.76 -12.46 -3.93
N LEU A 20 -16.10 -11.17 -3.88
CA LEU A 20 -15.10 -10.12 -3.74
C LEU A 20 -14.49 -10.35 -2.36
N ALA A 21 -13.40 -11.11 -2.33
CA ALA A 21 -12.51 -11.10 -1.19
C ALA A 21 -12.07 -9.65 -1.03
N GLN A 22 -12.40 -9.04 0.10
CA GLN A 22 -11.67 -7.88 0.59
C GLN A 22 -10.27 -8.42 0.89
N GLU A 23 -9.38 -8.31 -0.10
CA GLU A 23 -7.95 -8.43 0.13
C GLU A 23 -7.60 -7.28 1.08
N ASP A 24 -7.10 -7.61 2.27
CA ASP A 24 -6.45 -6.63 3.14
C ASP A 24 -5.41 -5.92 2.26
N THR A 25 -5.59 -4.63 2.02
CA THR A 25 -4.72 -3.85 1.14
C THR A 25 -3.35 -3.78 1.78
N ILE A 26 -2.43 -4.60 1.29
CA ILE A 26 -1.01 -4.42 1.56
C ILE A 26 -0.62 -3.18 0.76
N GLU A 27 -0.30 -2.08 1.44
CA GLU A 27 0.20 -0.88 0.78
C GLU A 27 1.48 -1.22 0.00
N GLU A 28 1.54 -0.78 -1.26
CA GLU A 28 2.68 -1.07 -2.14
C GLU A 28 3.86 -0.18 -1.73
N MET A 29 4.95 -0.78 -1.26
CA MET A 29 6.17 -0.01 -0.94
C MET A 29 6.92 0.40 -2.21
N ALA A 30 7.48 1.60 -2.20
CA ALA A 30 8.34 2.08 -3.26
C ALA A 30 9.62 1.23 -3.38
N SER A 31 10.16 1.12 -4.60
CA SER A 31 11.45 0.44 -4.82
C SER A 31 12.62 1.23 -4.22
N GLU A 32 13.76 0.57 -3.96
CA GLU A 32 14.94 1.24 -3.38
C GLU A 32 15.40 2.49 -4.16
N ALA A 33 15.26 2.48 -5.50
CA ALA A 33 15.62 3.62 -6.35
C ALA A 33 14.61 4.79 -6.21
N GLU A 34 13.33 4.47 -6.05
CA GLU A 34 12.28 5.45 -5.81
C GLU A 34 12.43 6.05 -4.41
N VAL A 35 12.64 5.22 -3.39
CA VAL A 35 12.94 5.65 -2.01
C VAL A 35 14.12 6.63 -1.98
N ALA A 36 15.22 6.31 -2.67
CA ALA A 36 16.38 7.20 -2.73
C ALA A 36 16.04 8.56 -3.35
N SER A 37 15.21 8.59 -4.40
CA SER A 37 14.81 9.82 -5.10
C SER A 37 13.85 10.68 -4.27
N VAL A 38 12.90 10.03 -3.58
CA VAL A 38 11.98 10.68 -2.63
C VAL A 38 12.76 11.27 -1.45
N ASN A 39 13.63 10.47 -0.82
CA ASN A 39 14.45 10.89 0.31
C ASN A 39 15.39 12.05 -0.04
N GLU A 40 15.99 12.04 -1.23
CA GLU A 40 16.79 13.18 -1.71
C GLU A 40 15.95 14.46 -1.83
N THR A 41 14.69 14.33 -2.24
CA THR A 41 13.79 15.48 -2.40
C THR A 41 13.37 16.06 -1.06
N ILE A 42 12.88 15.23 -0.13
CA ILE A 42 12.40 15.71 1.17
C ILE A 42 13.54 16.19 2.07
N ALA A 43 14.75 15.64 1.93
CA ALA A 43 15.93 16.13 2.65
C ALA A 43 16.27 17.59 2.30
N LYS A 44 15.94 18.05 1.08
CA LYS A 44 16.16 19.46 0.67
C LYS A 44 15.28 20.44 1.44
N ILE A 45 14.17 19.98 1.99
CA ILE A 45 13.28 20.78 2.84
C ILE A 45 13.44 20.46 4.33
N GLY A 46 14.42 19.63 4.69
CA GLY A 46 14.74 19.28 6.08
C GLY A 46 13.76 18.31 6.70
N CYS A 47 13.21 17.39 5.90
CA CYS A 47 12.36 16.29 6.32
C CYS A 47 13.06 14.94 6.08
N GLU A 48 12.73 13.95 6.89
CA GLU A 48 13.14 12.55 6.77
C GLU A 48 11.90 11.65 6.91
N ALA A 49 11.89 10.49 6.26
CA ALA A 49 10.79 9.53 6.36
C ALA A 49 11.33 8.11 6.50
N GLU A 50 10.65 7.29 7.30
CA GLU A 50 11.01 5.87 7.47
C GLU A 50 10.45 5.00 6.34
N GLU A 51 9.20 5.25 5.96
CA GLU A 51 8.46 4.50 4.96
C GLU A 51 8.13 5.39 3.76
N VAL A 52 8.26 4.82 2.56
CA VAL A 52 7.84 5.45 1.30
C VAL A 52 6.88 4.52 0.62
N GLU A 53 5.62 4.90 0.64
CA GLU A 53 4.56 4.18 -0.04
C GLU A 53 4.43 4.63 -1.49
N LYS A 54 4.04 3.71 -2.34
CA LYS A 54 3.67 3.91 -3.72
C LYS A 54 2.18 3.72 -3.85
N GLU A 55 1.43 4.71 -3.37
CA GLU A 55 -0.03 4.76 -3.43
C GLU A 55 -0.57 4.51 -4.85
N SER A 56 0.18 4.91 -5.88
CA SER A 56 -0.10 4.54 -7.27
C SER A 56 1.17 4.61 -8.15
N PRO A 57 1.12 4.17 -9.43
CA PRO A 57 2.24 4.35 -10.35
C PRO A 57 2.72 5.80 -10.52
N THR A 58 1.90 6.79 -10.14
CA THR A 58 2.18 8.20 -10.33
C THR A 58 2.24 9.02 -9.03
N LEU A 59 2.16 8.35 -7.88
CA LEU A 59 2.01 9.02 -6.58
C LEU A 59 2.76 8.24 -5.50
N PHE A 60 3.61 8.96 -4.78
CA PHE A 60 4.28 8.48 -3.58
C PHE A 60 3.72 9.21 -2.36
N GLU A 61 3.65 8.50 -1.24
CA GLU A 61 3.14 9.00 0.03
C GLU A 61 4.12 8.68 1.16
N LEU A 62 4.22 9.62 2.10
CA LEU A 62 5.01 9.57 3.32
C LEU A 62 4.07 10.03 4.42
N ASP A 63 3.54 9.15 5.26
CA ASP A 63 2.55 9.53 6.29
C ASP A 63 3.23 10.20 7.50
N ASP A 64 4.33 9.63 7.97
CA ASP A 64 4.99 10.07 9.22
C ASP A 64 6.29 10.86 8.97
N ALA A 65 6.35 11.73 7.94
CA ALA A 65 7.59 12.41 7.62
C ALA A 65 8.00 13.41 8.72
N GLU A 66 9.15 13.18 9.34
CA GLU A 66 9.71 13.99 10.42
C GLU A 66 10.45 15.20 9.86
N CYS A 67 9.90 16.39 10.07
CA CYS A 67 10.52 17.65 9.67
C CYS A 67 10.87 18.49 10.91
N ALA A 68 11.80 19.44 10.76
CA ALA A 68 12.17 20.35 11.86
C ALA A 68 11.00 21.19 12.44
N ILE A 69 9.89 21.29 11.70
CA ILE A 69 8.68 22.07 12.06
C ILE A 69 7.50 21.17 12.48
N GLY A 70 7.73 19.87 12.67
CA GLY A 70 6.72 18.88 13.04
C GLY A 70 6.66 17.71 12.05
N GLN A 71 5.73 16.81 12.30
CA GLN A 71 5.42 15.66 11.45
C GLN A 71 4.41 16.05 10.35
N TYR A 72 4.57 15.47 9.16
CA TYR A 72 3.76 15.80 7.99
C TYR A 72 3.49 14.58 7.12
N ASP A 73 2.28 14.52 6.55
CA ASP A 73 2.05 13.71 5.37
C ASP A 73 2.58 14.46 4.14
N ILE A 74 3.40 13.80 3.34
CA ILE A 74 3.99 14.38 2.12
C ILE A 74 3.66 13.49 0.93
N LYS A 75 3.04 14.08 -0.10
CA LYS A 75 2.80 13.40 -1.38
C LYS A 75 3.68 13.95 -2.48
N LEU A 76 4.25 13.06 -3.29
CA LEU A 76 5.09 13.39 -4.44
C LEU A 76 4.55 12.77 -5.73
N ASP A 77 4.69 13.48 -6.85
CA ASP A 77 4.32 12.96 -8.18
C ASP A 77 5.36 11.95 -8.73
N GLU A 78 5.09 11.38 -9.91
CA GLU A 78 5.97 10.42 -10.61
C GLU A 78 7.38 10.96 -10.92
N ASN A 79 7.56 12.29 -10.91
CA ASN A 79 8.84 12.96 -11.12
C ASN A 79 9.49 13.38 -9.79
N PHE A 80 8.96 12.90 -8.66
CA PHE A 80 9.38 13.20 -7.31
C PHE A 80 9.25 14.68 -6.93
N ASN A 81 8.31 15.42 -7.53
CA ASN A 81 7.99 16.76 -7.05
C ASN A 81 7.00 16.67 -5.90
N ILE A 82 7.25 17.42 -4.82
CA ILE A 82 6.27 17.56 -3.73
C ILE A 82 5.04 18.31 -4.26
N ILE A 83 3.88 17.66 -4.18
CA ILE A 83 2.60 18.22 -4.61
C ILE A 83 1.64 18.50 -3.45
N SER A 84 1.87 17.86 -2.29
CA SER A 84 1.15 18.12 -1.05
C SER A 84 2.07 17.93 0.15
N MET A 85 1.88 18.78 1.17
CA MET A 85 2.51 18.65 2.49
C MET A 85 1.48 19.12 3.51
N THR A 86 0.90 18.19 4.26
CA THR A 86 -0.12 18.43 5.29
C THR A 86 0.45 18.11 6.65
N ARG A 87 0.17 18.96 7.64
CA ARG A 87 0.65 18.71 9.00
C ARG A 87 -0.13 17.53 9.58
N ASP A 88 0.59 16.51 10.03
CA ASP A 88 0.02 15.37 10.72
C ASP A 88 -0.36 15.78 12.16
N GLU A 89 -1.59 15.52 12.59
CA GLU A 89 -2.23 16.11 13.79
C GLU A 89 -2.17 15.26 15.06
#